data_AF-A0A8K0D9U2-F1
#
_entry.id   AF-A0A8K0D9U2-F1
#
_cell.length_a   1.000
_cell.length_b   1.000
_cell.length_c   1.000
_cell.angle_alpha   90.00
_cell.angle_beta   90.00
_cell.angle_gamma   90.00
#
_symmetry.space_group_name_H-M   'P 1'
#
loop_
_entity.id
_entity.type
_entity.pdbx_description
1 polymer ?
#
loop_
_entity_poly.entity_id
_entity_poly.type
_entity_poly.pdbx_seq_one_letter_code
_entity_poly.pdbx_strand_id
1 'polypeptide(L)'
;TVVPPMYHAESLKFIENIKERRFIKSHLSGSYLPQQIQDGTSKAKVIYVSRNPKDTCASLYHFGKNLLKSDIDSFESFCDDFISGK
;
A
#
# COMPACT_ATOMS: atom_id res chain seq x y z
N THR A 1 -11.30 -8.64 -19.51
CA THR A 1 -10.56 -8.19 -18.31
C THR A 1 -11.54 -7.54 -17.36
N VAL A 2 -11.79 -8.15 -16.20
CA VAL A 2 -12.66 -7.55 -15.18
C VAL A 2 -11.90 -6.38 -14.59
N VAL A 3 -12.28 -5.15 -14.94
CA VAL A 3 -11.70 -3.94 -14.35
C VAL A 3 -12.22 -3.86 -12.92
N PRO A 4 -11.36 -3.87 -11.89
CA PRO A 4 -11.82 -3.74 -10.52
C PRO A 4 -12.47 -2.36 -10.36
N PRO A 5 -13.69 -2.28 -9.82
CA PRO A 5 -14.31 -0.99 -9.53
C PRO A 5 -13.44 -0.23 -8.52
N MET A 6 -13.15 1.03 -8.83
CA MET A 6 -12.37 1.93 -7.98
C MET A 6 -13.08 2.07 -6.63
N TYR A 7 -12.40 1.69 -5.54
CA TYR A 7 -12.86 1.83 -4.15
C TYR A 7 -14.10 1.01 -3.79
N HIS A 8 -13.91 -0.27 -3.42
CA HIS A 8 -14.94 -1.05 -2.74
C HIS A 8 -14.62 -1.20 -1.26
N ALA A 9 -15.57 -0.80 -0.40
CA ALA A 9 -15.64 -1.23 0.99
C ALA A 9 -15.62 -2.78 1.14
N GLU A 10 -15.98 -3.48 0.06
CA GLU A 10 -16.10 -4.93 -0.04
C GLU A 10 -15.01 -5.57 -0.91
N SER A 11 -13.84 -4.92 -1.04
CA SER A 11 -12.71 -5.42 -1.84
C SER A 11 -12.25 -6.83 -1.45
N LEU A 12 -12.35 -7.18 -0.15
CA LEU A 12 -12.06 -8.52 0.35
C LEU A 12 -13.06 -9.56 -0.15
N LYS A 13 -14.37 -9.29 -0.04
CA LYS A 13 -15.42 -10.18 -0.57
C LYS A 13 -15.32 -10.33 -2.08
N PHE A 14 -14.94 -9.29 -2.80
CA PHE A 14 -14.70 -9.36 -4.24
C PHE A 14 -13.56 -10.34 -4.56
N ILE A 15 -12.42 -10.21 -3.90
CA ILE A 15 -11.25 -11.09 -4.10
C ILE A 15 -11.56 -12.54 -3.68
N GLU A 16 -12.37 -12.74 -2.65
CA GLU A 16 -12.81 -14.07 -2.19
C GLU A 16 -13.62 -14.83 -3.26
N ASN A 17 -14.45 -14.11 -4.02
CA ASN A 17 -15.29 -14.70 -5.07
C ASN A 17 -14.54 -14.96 -6.39
N ILE A 18 -13.32 -14.47 -6.56
CA ILE A 18 -12.50 -14.73 -7.76
C ILE A 18 -11.89 -16.14 -7.66
N LYS A 19 -12.36 -17.04 -8.52
CA LYS A 19 -11.84 -18.43 -8.63
C LYS A 19 -10.55 -18.54 -9.44
N GLU A 20 -10.22 -17.53 -10.24
CA GLU A 20 -9.01 -17.50 -11.06
C GLU A 20 -7.80 -16.90 -10.29
N ARG A 21 -6.72 -16.58 -11.02
CA ARG A 21 -5.54 -15.93 -10.44
C ARG A 21 -5.92 -14.56 -9.87
N ARG A 22 -5.68 -14.38 -8.56
CA ARG A 22 -5.96 -13.14 -7.83
C ARG A 22 -4.74 -12.23 -7.84
N PHE A 23 -4.98 -10.93 -8.05
CA PHE A 23 -3.97 -9.88 -7.95
C PHE A 23 -4.31 -8.98 -6.77
N ILE A 24 -3.43 -8.93 -5.78
CA ILE A 24 -3.63 -8.20 -4.53
C ILE A 24 -2.49 -7.19 -4.38
N LYS A 25 -2.86 -5.92 -4.19
CA LYS A 25 -1.91 -4.85 -3.82
C LYS A 25 -2.04 -4.60 -2.32
N SER A 26 -0.93 -4.51 -1.62
CA SER A 26 -0.89 -4.18 -0.19
C SER A 26 0.26 -3.22 0.12
N HIS A 27 0.08 -2.39 1.14
CA HIS A 27 1.12 -1.56 1.76
C HIS A 27 1.57 -2.12 3.12
N LEU A 28 1.07 -3.30 3.52
CA LEU A 28 1.47 -3.96 4.77
C LEU A 28 2.93 -4.38 4.72
N SER A 29 3.63 -4.24 5.85
CA SER A 29 4.96 -4.82 6.02
C SER A 29 4.88 -6.35 6.07
N GLY A 30 6.01 -7.02 5.82
CA GLY A 30 6.07 -8.49 5.71
C GLY A 30 5.50 -9.23 6.91
N SER A 31 5.67 -8.70 8.12
CA SER A 31 5.18 -9.29 9.37
C SER A 31 3.65 -9.28 9.51
N TYR A 32 2.96 -8.40 8.78
CA TYR A 32 1.50 -8.31 8.76
C TYR A 32 0.87 -9.08 7.59
N LEU A 33 1.66 -9.75 6.76
CA LEU A 33 1.12 -10.63 5.71
C LEU A 33 0.58 -11.93 6.32
N PRO A 34 -0.31 -12.67 5.63
CA PRO A 34 -0.80 -13.96 6.10
C PRO A 34 0.35 -14.92 6.45
N GLN A 35 0.20 -15.68 7.53
CA GLN A 35 1.21 -16.62 8.01
C GLN A 35 1.62 -17.61 6.91
N GLN A 36 0.68 -18.02 6.05
CA GLN A 36 0.95 -18.92 4.92
C GLN A 36 1.94 -18.36 3.89
N ILE A 37 2.04 -17.02 3.78
CA ILE A 37 3.05 -16.38 2.94
C ILE A 37 4.39 -16.34 3.68
N GLN A 38 4.38 -16.11 4.99
CA GLN A 38 5.58 -16.04 5.81
C GLN A 38 6.27 -17.40 5.99
N ASP A 39 5.50 -18.47 6.18
CA ASP A 39 5.98 -19.84 6.36
C ASP A 39 6.19 -20.61 5.04
N GLY A 40 5.90 -19.98 3.89
CA GLY A 40 6.10 -20.54 2.57
C GLY A 40 5.10 -21.63 2.15
N THR A 41 4.03 -21.88 2.92
CA THR A 41 3.00 -22.86 2.56
C THR A 41 2.11 -22.41 1.39
N SER A 42 2.01 -21.09 1.18
CA SER A 42 1.30 -20.50 0.04
C SER A 42 2.14 -20.55 -1.25
N LYS A 43 1.48 -20.88 -2.37
CA LYS A 43 2.09 -20.80 -3.72
C LYS A 43 2.04 -19.40 -4.35
N ALA A 44 1.60 -18.39 -3.60
CA ALA A 44 1.52 -17.01 -4.07
C ALA A 44 2.92 -16.45 -4.33
N LYS A 45 3.05 -15.59 -5.35
CA LYS A 45 4.29 -14.85 -5.64
C LYS A 45 4.17 -13.43 -5.10
N VAL A 46 5.18 -12.99 -4.36
CA VAL A 46 5.25 -11.64 -3.80
C VAL A 46 6.23 -10.79 -4.60
N ILE A 47 5.78 -9.63 -5.04
CA ILE A 47 6.62 -8.62 -5.70
C ILE A 47 6.68 -7.42 -4.75
N TYR A 48 7.86 -7.17 -4.18
CA TYR A 48 8.10 -6.00 -3.35
C TYR A 48 8.67 -4.87 -4.21
N VAL A 49 8.13 -3.66 -4.04
CA VAL A 49 8.56 -2.47 -4.77
C VAL A 49 9.14 -1.48 -3.76
N SER A 50 10.42 -1.17 -3.92
CA SER A 50 11.13 -0.14 -3.14
C SER A 50 11.44 1.07 -4.01
N ARG A 51 11.50 2.25 -3.38
CA ARG A 51 11.91 3.52 -4.00
C ARG A 51 12.88 4.23 -3.08
N ASN A 52 13.71 5.13 -3.63
CA ASN A 52 14.52 6.03 -2.81
C ASN A 52 13.61 6.75 -1.78
N PRO A 53 13.95 6.73 -0.48
CA PRO A 53 13.12 7.31 0.56
C PRO A 53 12.91 8.82 0.38
N LYS A 54 13.89 9.55 -0.19
CA LYS A 54 13.76 10.99 -0.47
C LYS A 54 12.65 11.28 -1.48
N ASP A 55 12.63 10.51 -2.57
CA ASP A 55 11.59 10.63 -3.60
C ASP A 55 10.23 10.14 -3.10
N THR A 56 10.24 9.17 -2.18
CA THR A 56 9.02 8.63 -1.56
C THR A 56 8.39 9.65 -0.62
N CYS A 57 9.20 10.33 0.20
CA CYS A 57 8.78 11.43 1.06
C CYS A 57 8.10 12.55 0.25
N ALA A 58 8.79 13.05 -0.79
CA ALA A 58 8.23 14.08 -1.68
C ALA A 58 6.90 13.65 -2.32
N SER A 59 6.83 12.40 -2.79
CA SER A 59 5.60 11.85 -3.38
C SER A 59 4.45 11.76 -2.37
N LEU A 60 4.74 11.35 -1.12
CA LEU A 60 3.73 11.20 -0.07
C LEU A 60 3.22 12.55 0.43
N TYR A 61 4.09 13.55 0.56
CA TYR A 61 3.71 14.94 0.88
C TYR A 61 2.68 15.46 -0.12
N HIS A 62 2.97 15.36 -1.43
CA HIS A 62 2.05 15.82 -2.46
C HIS A 62 0.77 14.98 -2.54
N PHE A 63 0.85 13.67 -2.27
CA PHE A 63 -0.33 12.82 -2.19
C PHE A 63 -1.27 13.26 -1.05
N GLY A 64 -0.74 13.50 0.15
CA GLY A 64 -1.52 13.97 1.30
C GLY A 64 -2.12 15.35 1.07
N LYS A 65 -1.31 16.29 0.58
CA LYS A 65 -1.74 17.69 0.33
C LYS A 65 -2.80 17.80 -0.77
N ASN A 66 -2.61 17.08 -1.89
CA ASN A 66 -3.46 17.25 -3.06
C ASN A 66 -4.64 16.28 -3.10
N LEU A 67 -4.44 15.01 -2.75
CA LEU A 67 -5.48 13.98 -2.88
C LEU A 67 -6.28 13.81 -1.58
N LEU A 68 -5.59 13.70 -0.45
CA LEU A 68 -6.25 13.51 0.85
C LEU A 68 -6.75 14.84 1.46
N LYS A 69 -6.31 15.98 0.91
CA LYS A 69 -6.55 17.32 1.47
C LYS A 69 -6.22 17.40 2.96
N SER A 70 -5.18 16.67 3.36
CA SER A 70 -4.70 16.67 4.73
C SER A 70 -4.10 18.04 5.05
N ASP A 71 -4.31 18.49 6.29
CA ASP A 71 -3.73 19.74 6.79
C ASP A 71 -2.26 19.49 7.14
N ILE A 72 -1.43 19.41 6.10
CA ILE A 72 0.02 19.21 6.21
C ILE A 72 0.66 20.59 6.09
N ASP A 73 1.39 20.99 7.13
CA ASP A 73 2.05 22.29 7.24
C ASP A 73 3.07 22.55 6.11
N SER A 74 4.35 22.34 6.38
CA SER A 74 5.46 22.56 5.47
C SER A 74 6.03 21.23 5.00
N PHE A 75 6.70 21.25 3.85
CA PHE A 75 7.42 20.08 3.37
C PHE A 75 8.55 19.67 4.34
N GLU A 76 9.18 20.64 5.02
CA GLU A 76 10.26 20.39 5.98
C GLU A 76 9.76 19.67 7.23
N SER A 77 8.67 20.15 7.85
CA SER A 77 8.01 19.49 8.99
C SER A 77 7.57 18.06 8.62
N PHE A 78 6.97 17.91 7.43
CA PHE A 78 6.60 16.59 6.92
C PHE A 78 7.82 15.67 6.73
N CYS A 79 8.95 16.19 6.26
CA CYS A 79 10.18 15.40 6.13
C CYS A 79 10.68 14.92 7.50
N ASP A 80 10.65 15.78 8.51
CA ASP A 80 11.07 15.42 9.87
C ASP A 80 10.18 14.31 10.44
N ASP A 81 8.86 14.44 10.28
CA ASP A 81 7.91 13.40 10.69
C ASP A 81 8.16 12.08 9.94
N PHE A 82 8.32 12.13 8.62
CA PHE A 82 8.61 10.96 7.78
C PHE A 82 9.90 10.23 8.20
N ILE A 83 10.96 10.98 8.54
CA ILE A 83 12.23 10.42 9.00
C ILE A 83 12.09 9.83 10.41
N SER A 84 11.31 10.49 11.28
CA SER A 84 11.06 10.01 12.64
C SER A 84 10.11 8.80 12.71
N GLY A 85 9.44 8.47 11.60
CA GLY A 85 8.49 7.36 11.51
C GLY A 85 7.15 7.63 12.22
N LYS A 86 6.78 8.91 12.34
CA LYS A 86 5.47 9.33 12.86
C LYS A 86 4.35 9.18 11.84
#